data_AF-A0A973P9G0-F1
#
_entry.id   AF-A0A973P9G0-F1
#
_cell.length_a   1.000
_cell.length_b   1.000
_cell.length_c   1.000
_cell.angle_alpha   90.00
_cell.angle_beta   90.00
_cell.angle_gamma   90.00
#
_symmetry.space_group_name_H-M   'P 1'
#
loop_
_entity.id
_entity.type
_entity.pdbx_description
1 polymer ?
#
loop_
_entity_poly.entity_id
_entity_poly.type
_entity_poly.pdbx_seq_one_letter_code
_entity_poly.pdbx_strand_id
1 'polypeptide(L)'
;FPLALMMLGLRTRTPESTAALSAFGQSAGYLIAGAGPLLVGVIYQMTGGWSLTYVMIFGVLAAQLFTGLYAGRDRYLEDERPPARMTG
;
A
#
# COMPACT_ATOMS: atom_id res chain seq x y z
N PHE A 1 -3.25 -5.94 -9.09
CA PHE A 1 -2.27 -5.04 -9.74
C PHE A 1 -2.94 -4.01 -10.67
N PRO A 2 -3.60 -4.38 -11.80
CA PRO A 2 -4.16 -3.39 -12.73
C PRO A 2 -5.27 -2.52 -12.13
N LEU A 3 -6.12 -3.09 -11.27
CA LEU A 3 -7.17 -2.33 -10.56
C LEU A 3 -6.59 -1.24 -9.64
N ALA A 4 -5.44 -1.49 -9.00
CA ALA A 4 -4.79 -0.50 -8.15
C ALA A 4 -4.23 0.67 -8.99
N LEU A 5 -3.61 0.36 -10.15
CA LEU A 5 -3.15 1.38 -11.09
C LEU A 5 -4.31 2.19 -11.68
N MET A 6 -5.43 1.54 -11.98
CA MET A 6 -6.66 2.19 -12.45
C MET A 6 -7.22 3.16 -11.39
N MET A 7 -7.36 2.71 -10.13
CA MET A 7 -7.79 3.57 -9.02
C MET A 7 -6.85 4.77 -8.82
N LEU A 8 -5.55 4.56 -9.03
CA LEU A 8 -4.56 5.62 -8.98
C LEU A 8 -4.77 6.66 -10.08
N GLY A 9 -4.98 6.20 -11.32
CA GLY A 9 -5.27 7.07 -12.47
C GLY A 9 -6.57 7.85 -12.30
N LEU A 10 -7.60 7.24 -11.68
CA LEU A 10 -8.86 7.92 -11.35
C LEU A 10 -8.73 8.96 -10.23
N ARG A 11 -7.70 8.86 -9.38
CA ARG A 11 -7.45 9.77 -8.24
C ARG A 11 -6.32 10.77 -8.45
N THR A 12 -5.67 10.74 -9.60
CA THR A 12 -4.57 11.64 -9.94
C THR A 12 -4.98 12.51 -11.13
N ARG A 13 -4.65 13.81 -11.07
CA ARG A 13 -5.08 14.79 -12.08
C ARG A 13 -4.16 14.81 -13.32
N THR A 14 -3.03 14.12 -13.28
CA THR A 14 -2.04 14.08 -14.38
C THR A 14 -1.42 12.69 -14.56
N PRO A 15 -1.08 12.28 -15.81
CA PRO A 15 -0.43 10.99 -16.07
C PRO A 15 0.92 10.83 -15.35
N GLU A 16 1.68 11.91 -15.20
CA GLU A 16 2.98 11.91 -14.54
C GLU A 16 2.86 11.58 -13.04
N SER A 17 1.86 12.14 -12.36
CA SER A 17 1.60 11.81 -10.95
C SER A 17 1.10 10.38 -10.76
N THR A 18 0.30 9.84 -11.70
CA THR A 18 -0.07 8.43 -11.72
C THR A 18 1.16 7.53 -11.82
N ALA A 19 2.08 7.84 -12.73
CA ALA A 19 3.29 7.06 -12.96
C ALA A 19 4.21 7.08 -11.74
N ALA A 20 4.47 8.26 -11.15
CA ALA A 20 5.31 8.40 -9.97
C ALA A 20 4.77 7.61 -8.77
N LEU A 21 3.46 7.71 -8.51
CA LEU A 21 2.83 7.01 -7.40
C LEU A 21 2.75 5.49 -7.64
N SER A 22 2.61 5.06 -8.90
CA SER A 22 2.71 3.65 -9.29
C SER A 22 4.11 3.09 -9.04
N ALA A 23 5.15 3.84 -9.41
CA ALA A 23 6.54 3.46 -9.21
C ALA A 23 6.88 3.35 -7.72
N PHE A 24 6.39 4.28 -6.89
CA PHE A 24 6.54 4.22 -5.44
C PHE A 24 5.83 2.99 -4.83
N GLY A 25 4.58 2.71 -5.24
CA GLY A 25 3.87 1.53 -4.76
C GLY A 25 4.55 0.22 -5.18
N GLN A 26 5.08 0.16 -6.41
CA GLN A 26 5.81 -0.99 -6.92
C GLN A 26 7.14 -1.20 -6.22
N SER A 27 7.91 -0.15 -5.95
CA SER A 27 9.20 -0.28 -5.26
C SER A 27 9.03 -0.85 -3.85
N ALA A 28 8.02 -0.37 -3.11
CA ALA A 28 7.65 -0.96 -1.82
C ALA A 28 7.23 -2.43 -1.95
N GLY A 29 6.41 -2.75 -2.96
CA GLY A 29 5.99 -4.12 -3.25
C GLY A 29 7.17 -5.06 -3.54
N TYR A 30 8.13 -4.63 -4.34
CA TYR A 30 9.32 -5.42 -4.65
C TYR A 30 10.25 -5.59 -3.45
N LEU A 31 10.39 -4.56 -2.61
CA LEU A 31 11.19 -4.67 -1.39
C LEU A 31 10.60 -5.72 -0.44
N ILE A 32 9.27 -5.71 -0.26
CA ILE A 32 8.56 -6.71 0.53
C ILE A 32 8.68 -8.11 -0.12
N ALA A 33 8.55 -8.21 -1.44
CA ALA A 33 8.67 -9.48 -2.14
C ALA A 33 10.07 -10.10 -2.03
N GLY A 34 11.12 -9.28 -2.02
CA GLY A 34 12.50 -9.74 -1.81
C GLY A 34 12.79 -10.10 -0.36
N ALA A 35 12.35 -9.28 0.60
CA ALA A 35 12.63 -9.49 2.03
C ALA A 35 11.74 -10.57 2.65
N GLY A 36 10.50 -10.73 2.18
CA GLY A 36 9.48 -11.61 2.76
C GLY A 36 9.93 -13.07 2.92
N PRO A 37 10.43 -13.74 1.85
CA PRO A 37 10.90 -15.13 1.95
C PRO A 37 12.05 -15.30 2.94
N LEU A 38 12.98 -14.35 3.01
CA LEU A 38 14.08 -14.38 3.97
C LEU A 38 13.57 -14.30 5.41
N LEU A 39 12.64 -13.39 5.68
CA LEU A 39 12.04 -13.21 7.00
C LEU A 39 11.25 -14.45 7.43
N VAL A 40 10.49 -15.04 6.52
CA VAL A 40 9.79 -16.31 6.72
C VAL A 40 10.77 -17.44 7.05
N GLY A 41 11.87 -17.55 6.29
CA GLY A 41 12.91 -18.55 6.52
C GLY A 41 13.55 -18.41 7.90
N VAL A 42 13.90 -17.20 8.31
CA VAL A 42 14.46 -16.93 9.64
C VAL A 42 13.48 -17.30 10.76
N ILE A 43 12.21 -16.90 10.63
CA ILE A 43 11.15 -17.23 11.62
C ILE A 43 10.99 -18.75 11.74
N TYR A 44 10.94 -19.45 10.61
CA TYR A 44 10.83 -20.90 10.60
C TYR A 44 12.02 -21.57 11.30
N GLN A 45 13.24 -21.13 10.99
CA GLN A 45 14.47 -21.69 11.60
C GLN A 45 14.53 -21.45 13.11
N MET A 46 14.05 -20.30 13.60
CA MET A 46 14.04 -19.99 15.04
C MET A 46 12.93 -20.73 15.80
N THR A 47 11.78 -20.94 15.17
CA THR A 47 10.59 -21.52 15.84
C THR A 47 10.44 -23.02 15.61
N GLY A 48 11.14 -23.59 14.61
CA GLY A 48 11.02 -24.99 14.22
C GLY A 48 9.67 -25.35 13.61
N GLY A 49 8.85 -24.37 13.24
CA GLY A 49 7.49 -24.61 12.77
C GLY A 49 6.87 -23.43 12.02
N TRP A 50 5.68 -23.67 11.47
CA TRP A 50 5.00 -22.72 10.57
C TRP A 50 4.01 -21.80 11.27
N SER A 51 3.67 -22.07 12.54
CA SER A 51 2.60 -21.36 13.26
C SER A 51 2.85 -19.85 13.30
N LEU A 52 4.08 -19.43 13.64
CA LEU A 52 4.41 -18.00 13.73
C LEU A 52 4.47 -17.34 12.35
N THR A 53 4.96 -18.07 11.34
CA THR A 53 4.93 -17.64 9.93
C THR A 53 3.50 -17.39 9.46
N TYR A 54 2.55 -18.28 9.77
CA TYR A 54 1.15 -18.09 9.41
C TYR A 54 0.54 -16.89 10.12
N VAL A 55 0.77 -16.73 11.43
CA VAL A 55 0.30 -15.55 12.17
C VAL A 55 0.83 -14.26 11.55
N MET A 56 2.10 -14.24 11.17
CA MET A 56 2.71 -13.11 10.48
C MET A 56 2.05 -12.82 9.13
N ILE A 57 1.86 -13.83 8.28
CA ILE A 57 1.18 -13.68 6.98
C ILE A 57 -0.24 -13.15 7.17
N PHE A 58 -1.01 -13.71 8.11
CA PHE A 58 -2.35 -13.21 8.43
C PHE A 58 -2.34 -11.77 8.94
N GLY A 59 -1.34 -11.39 9.74
CA GLY A 59 -1.14 -10.01 10.17
C GLY A 59 -0.90 -9.06 9.00
N VAL A 60 -0.05 -9.44 8.05
CA VAL A 60 0.19 -8.67 6.82
C VAL A 60 -1.09 -8.55 5.99
N LEU A 61 -1.82 -9.65 5.79
CA LEU A 61 -3.09 -9.65 5.06
C LEU A 61 -4.14 -8.75 5.73
N ALA A 62 -4.24 -8.76 7.05
CA ALA A 62 -5.13 -7.87 7.78
C ALA A 62 -4.75 -6.40 7.58
N ALA A 63 -3.45 -6.06 7.67
CA ALA A 63 -2.97 -4.71 7.39
C ALA A 63 -3.27 -4.27 5.94
N GLN A 64 -3.11 -5.16 4.97
CA GLN A 64 -3.47 -4.91 3.57
C GLN A 64 -4.98 -4.69 3.40
N LEU A 65 -5.80 -5.47 4.10
CA LEU A 65 -7.25 -5.30 4.08
C LEU A 65 -7.66 -3.94 4.63
N PHE A 66 -7.15 -3.55 5.80
CA PHE A 66 -7.49 -2.26 6.42
C PHE A 66 -7.01 -1.08 5.60
N THR A 67 -5.79 -1.13 5.05
CA THR A 67 -5.28 -0.08 4.16
C THR A 67 -6.05 -0.02 2.85
N GLY A 68 -6.44 -1.17 2.27
CA GLY A 68 -7.29 -1.25 1.09
C GLY A 68 -8.69 -0.67 1.33
N LEU A 69 -9.32 -1.00 2.46
CA LEU A 69 -10.60 -0.44 2.88
C LEU A 69 -10.50 1.07 3.12
N TYR A 70 -9.46 1.53 3.81
CA TYR A 70 -9.21 2.94 4.06
C TYR A 70 -9.00 3.72 2.76
N ALA A 71 -8.14 3.20 1.88
CA ALA A 71 -7.90 3.79 0.57
C ALA A 71 -9.17 3.78 -0.28
N GLY A 72 -9.98 2.72 -0.23
CA GLY A 72 -11.23 2.60 -0.98
C GLY A 72 -12.39 3.47 -0.51
N ARG A 73 -12.30 4.13 0.66
CA ARG A 73 -13.35 5.07 1.10
C ARG A 73 -13.46 6.25 0.13
N ASP A 74 -14.69 6.72 -0.07
CA ASP A 74 -15.02 7.95 -0.81
C ASP A 74 -14.49 9.16 -0.05
N ARG A 75 -13.20 9.45 -0.21
CA ARG A 75 -12.56 10.71 0.17
C ARG A 75 -11.88 11.27 -1.05
N TYR A 76 -12.33 12.44 -1.49
CA TYR A 76 -11.60 13.22 -2.48
C TYR A 76 -10.42 13.90 -1.77
N LEU A 77 -9.23 13.82 -2.37
CA LEU A 77 -8.00 14.46 -1.88
C LEU A 77 -8.09 16.00 -1.80
N GLU A 78 -9.21 16.56 -2.25
CA GLU A 78 -9.44 17.98 -2.49
C GLU A 78 -10.07 18.70 -1.27
N ASP A 79 -10.64 17.95 -0.32
CA ASP A 79 -11.17 18.47 0.95
C ASP A 79 -10.08 18.92 1.94
N GLU A 80 -8.81 18.61 1.65
CA GLU A 80 -7.65 18.99 2.49
C GLU A 80 -7.03 20.34 2.11
N ARG A 81 -7.49 21.02 1.06
CA ARG A 81 -7.08 22.40 0.78
C ARG A 81 -7.94 23.38 1.58
N PRO A 82 -7.37 24.16 2.53
CA PRO A 82 -8.10 25.27 3.12
C PRO A 82 -8.51 26.24 2.00
N PRO A 83 -9.69 26.88 2.09
CA PRO A 83 -10.12 27.86 1.09
C PRO A 83 -9.03 28.93 0.98
N ALA A 84 -8.57 29.16 -0.25
CA ALA A 84 -7.63 30.23 -0.54
C ALA A 84 -8.25 31.54 -0.03
N ARG A 85 -7.63 32.15 0.99
CA ARG A 85 -8.00 33.51 1.40
C ARG A 85 -7.79 34.41 0.18
N MET A 86 -8.89 34.82 -0.43
CA MET A 86 -8.93 35.99 -1.29
C MET A 86 -8.67 37.20 -0.38
N THR A 87 -7.40 37.59 -0.25
CA THR A 87 -7.04 38.95 0.16
C THR A 87 -7.24 39.84 -1.05
N GLY A 88 -8.31 40.64 -1.01
CA GLY A 88 -8.51 41.78 -1.91
C GLY A 88 -7.63 42.97 -1.55
#